data_AF-A0A7V0XEL3-F1
#
_entry.id   AF-A0A7V0XEL3-F1
#
_cell.length_a   1.000
_cell.length_b   1.000
_cell.length_c   1.000
_cell.angle_alpha   90.00
_cell.angle_beta   90.00
_cell.angle_gamma   90.00
#
_symmetry.space_group_name_H-M   'P 1'
#
loop_
_entity.id
_entity.type
_entity.pdbx_description
1 polymer ?
#
loop_
_entity_poly.entity_id
_entity_poly.type
_entity_poly.pdbx_seq_one_letter_code
_entity_poly.pdbx_strand_id
1 'polypeptide(L)'
;MHDLPPRERPRERLMREGVRALNREEVLAVIISRGTRGRSVLDIARELICRYKTLAAIADAPVEELTLVPGIGRAKACQLKAALDLARRLDEPSDEDVGSDLSGPESVARLLRSRVSDLKKECFYVLAVDARNRLIARDDVSAGSLNSTMAHPREVFERAIRAHAAGIIVVHNHPSGDERPSDDDLRLTRRLAEAGKVVGIPVLDHVIVTRTGHYSFRSRALL
;
A
#
# COMPACT_ATOMS: atom_id res chain seq x y z
N MET A 1 14.01 -25.88 -17.03
CA MET A 1 14.97 -24.81 -16.66
C MET A 1 16.24 -24.85 -17.52
N HIS A 2 16.39 -25.85 -18.38
CA HIS A 2 17.53 -25.93 -19.31
C HIS A 2 17.30 -25.19 -20.63
N ASP A 3 16.09 -24.68 -20.89
CA ASP A 3 15.70 -24.17 -22.22
C ASP A 3 16.08 -22.70 -22.46
N LEU A 4 16.52 -21.97 -21.44
CA LEU A 4 17.02 -20.60 -21.57
C LEU A 4 18.52 -20.51 -21.29
N PRO A 5 19.26 -19.66 -22.04
CA PRO A 5 20.63 -19.31 -21.73
C PRO A 5 20.75 -18.91 -20.26
N PRO A 6 21.81 -19.31 -19.54
CA PRO A 6 21.97 -18.99 -18.11
C PRO A 6 21.78 -17.50 -17.78
N ARG A 7 22.15 -16.61 -18.71
CA ARG A 7 22.01 -15.16 -18.55
C ARG A 7 20.58 -14.63 -18.65
N GLU A 8 19.67 -15.39 -19.24
CA GLU A 8 18.27 -15.02 -19.45
C GLU A 8 17.33 -15.67 -18.43
N ARG A 9 17.86 -16.57 -17.60
CA ARG A 9 17.08 -17.24 -16.57
C ARG A 9 16.67 -16.23 -15.48
N PRO A 10 15.42 -16.27 -15.00
CA PRO A 10 14.90 -15.24 -14.08
C PRO A 10 15.73 -15.05 -12.80
N ARG A 11 16.23 -16.13 -12.20
CA ARG A 11 17.03 -16.04 -10.96
C ARG A 11 18.36 -15.34 -11.21
N GLU A 12 19.05 -15.71 -12.27
CA GLU A 12 20.32 -15.14 -12.68
C GLU A 12 20.18 -13.68 -13.09
N ARG A 13 19.08 -13.33 -13.79
CA ARG A 13 18.72 -11.93 -14.06
C ARG A 13 18.46 -11.16 -12.79
N LEU A 14 17.70 -11.72 -11.84
CA LEU A 14 17.43 -11.06 -10.55
C LEU A 14 18.73 -10.75 -9.79
N MET A 15 19.69 -11.68 -9.78
CA MET A 15 20.99 -11.49 -9.12
C MET A 15 21.86 -10.41 -9.81
N ARG A 16 21.77 -10.28 -11.13
CA ARG A 16 22.60 -9.34 -11.91
C ARG A 16 21.99 -7.94 -12.02
N GLU A 17 20.69 -7.86 -12.26
CA GLU A 17 19.96 -6.65 -12.67
C GLU A 17 18.97 -6.17 -11.60
N GLY A 18 18.73 -6.98 -10.56
CA GLY A 18 17.74 -6.71 -9.52
C GLY A 18 16.31 -7.06 -9.94
N VAL A 19 15.41 -7.18 -8.96
CA VAL A 19 14.02 -7.62 -9.18
C VAL A 19 13.23 -6.68 -10.10
N ARG A 20 13.57 -5.39 -10.15
CA ARG A 20 12.88 -4.39 -10.98
C ARG A 20 13.09 -4.61 -12.49
N ALA A 21 14.08 -5.39 -12.89
CA ALA A 21 14.33 -5.73 -14.29
C ALA A 21 13.51 -6.93 -14.79
N LEU A 22 12.82 -7.63 -13.89
CA LEU A 22 11.98 -8.78 -14.22
C LEU A 22 10.53 -8.34 -14.46
N ASN A 23 9.88 -8.99 -15.43
CA ASN A 23 8.42 -8.88 -15.57
C ASN A 23 7.69 -9.76 -14.54
N ARG A 24 6.35 -9.70 -14.53
CA ARG A 24 5.53 -10.41 -13.52
C ARG A 24 5.68 -11.93 -13.63
N GLU A 25 5.76 -12.45 -14.85
CA GLU A 25 5.95 -13.88 -15.12
C GLU A 25 7.30 -14.35 -14.59
N GLU A 26 8.35 -13.55 -14.76
CA GLU A 26 9.69 -13.85 -14.27
C GLU A 26 9.76 -13.81 -12.74
N VAL A 27 9.12 -12.83 -12.09
CA VAL A 27 9.04 -12.77 -10.63
C VAL A 27 8.31 -14.01 -10.08
N LEU A 28 7.16 -14.37 -10.66
CA LEU A 28 6.46 -15.61 -10.30
C LEU A 28 7.32 -16.84 -10.55
N ALA A 29 8.07 -16.88 -11.64
CA ALA A 29 8.97 -18.00 -11.94
C ALA A 29 10.10 -18.14 -10.91
N VAL A 30 10.64 -17.03 -10.39
CA VAL A 30 11.61 -17.06 -9.29
C VAL A 30 10.98 -17.66 -8.03
N ILE A 31 9.76 -17.23 -7.67
CA ILE A 31 9.04 -17.72 -6.49
C ILE A 31 8.77 -19.22 -6.64
N ILE A 32 8.14 -19.66 -7.74
CA ILE A 32 7.81 -21.07 -7.99
C ILE A 32 9.09 -21.95 -8.09
N SER A 33 10.22 -21.32 -8.40
CA SER A 33 11.58 -21.86 -8.48
C SER A 33 11.85 -22.87 -9.60
N ARG A 34 10.99 -23.87 -9.80
CA ARG A 34 11.24 -24.96 -10.76
C ARG A 34 9.98 -25.33 -11.53
N GLY A 35 10.20 -25.78 -12.77
CA GLY A 35 9.14 -26.31 -13.62
C GLY A 35 8.67 -27.71 -13.19
N THR A 36 8.01 -28.41 -14.09
CA THR A 36 7.72 -29.84 -13.98
C THR A 36 8.14 -30.55 -15.26
N ARG A 37 8.02 -31.89 -15.30
CA ARG A 37 8.33 -32.64 -16.52
C ARG A 37 7.50 -32.09 -17.69
N GLY A 38 8.17 -31.72 -18.79
CA GLY A 38 7.54 -31.18 -20.00
C GLY A 38 7.09 -29.72 -19.93
N ARG A 39 7.29 -29.00 -18.82
CA ARG A 39 6.89 -27.59 -18.69
C ARG A 39 7.93 -26.77 -17.94
N SER A 40 8.37 -25.65 -18.54
CA SER A 40 9.28 -24.74 -17.85
C SER A 40 8.55 -23.98 -16.74
N VAL A 41 9.32 -23.43 -15.78
CA VAL A 41 8.73 -22.61 -14.72
C VAL A 41 8.09 -21.33 -15.27
N LEU A 42 8.59 -20.82 -16.40
CA LEU A 42 8.01 -19.66 -17.08
C LEU A 42 6.69 -20.01 -17.75
N ASP A 43 6.52 -21.22 -18.29
CA ASP A 43 5.24 -21.64 -18.87
C ASP A 43 4.16 -21.76 -17.79
N ILE A 44 4.54 -22.27 -16.62
CA ILE A 44 3.64 -22.35 -15.46
C ILE A 44 3.27 -20.93 -14.98
N ALA A 45 4.25 -20.02 -14.86
CA ALA A 45 4.01 -18.64 -14.46
C ALA A 45 3.11 -17.89 -15.45
N ARG A 46 3.34 -18.07 -16.76
CA ARG A 46 2.47 -17.52 -17.82
C ARG A 46 1.06 -18.07 -17.73
N GLU A 47 0.88 -19.36 -17.48
CA GLU A 47 -0.46 -19.92 -17.34
C GLU A 47 -1.21 -19.34 -16.14
N LEU A 48 -0.54 -19.16 -15.00
CA LEU A 48 -1.14 -18.50 -13.83
C LEU A 48 -1.62 -17.08 -14.18
N ILE A 49 -0.79 -16.28 -14.84
CA ILE A 49 -1.18 -14.94 -15.29
C ILE A 49 -2.32 -15.00 -16.30
N CYS A 50 -2.29 -15.91 -17.27
CA CYS A 50 -3.33 -16.06 -18.28
C CYS A 50 -4.69 -16.49 -17.67
N ARG A 51 -4.67 -17.38 -16.69
CA ARG A 51 -5.87 -17.93 -16.05
C ARG A 51 -6.51 -16.93 -15.08
N TYR A 52 -5.72 -16.36 -14.18
CA TYR A 52 -6.22 -15.52 -13.08
C TYR A 52 -6.18 -14.01 -13.40
N LYS A 53 -5.48 -13.60 -14.46
CA LYS A 53 -5.33 -12.21 -14.96
C LYS A 53 -4.56 -11.26 -14.04
N THR A 54 -4.73 -11.35 -12.73
CA THR A 54 -4.12 -10.46 -11.74
C THR A 54 -3.44 -11.25 -10.62
N LEU A 55 -2.44 -10.63 -9.97
CA LEU A 55 -1.78 -11.22 -8.80
C LEU A 55 -2.73 -11.33 -7.59
N ALA A 56 -3.67 -10.39 -7.46
CA ALA A 56 -4.70 -10.43 -6.44
C ALA A 56 -5.60 -11.66 -6.60
N ALA A 57 -6.05 -11.96 -7.83
CA ALA A 57 -6.85 -13.16 -8.09
C ALA A 57 -6.08 -14.45 -7.79
N ILE A 58 -4.76 -14.50 -8.04
CA ILE A 58 -3.90 -15.63 -7.63
C ILE A 58 -3.82 -15.72 -6.10
N ALA A 59 -3.69 -14.58 -5.42
CA ALA A 59 -3.61 -14.51 -3.96
C ALA A 59 -4.92 -14.95 -3.29
N ASP A 60 -6.06 -14.67 -3.89
CA ASP A 60 -7.39 -14.96 -3.34
C ASP A 60 -7.86 -16.37 -3.68
N ALA A 61 -7.39 -16.96 -4.77
CA ALA A 61 -7.72 -18.33 -5.16
C ALA A 61 -7.44 -19.34 -4.02
N PRO A 62 -8.34 -20.29 -3.76
CA PRO A 62 -8.10 -21.37 -2.81
C PRO A 62 -6.98 -22.28 -3.32
N VAL A 63 -6.29 -22.94 -2.38
CA VAL A 63 -5.13 -23.80 -2.70
C VAL A 63 -5.55 -24.90 -3.69
N GLU A 64 -6.75 -25.45 -3.52
CA GLU A 64 -7.33 -26.48 -4.37
C GLU A 64 -7.46 -26.01 -5.82
N GLU A 65 -7.88 -24.77 -6.05
CA GLU A 65 -8.02 -24.22 -7.40
C GLU A 65 -6.66 -23.94 -8.05
N LEU A 66 -5.70 -23.42 -7.27
CA LEU A 66 -4.33 -23.23 -7.75
C LEU A 66 -3.69 -24.56 -8.19
N THR A 67 -4.02 -25.66 -7.51
CA THR A 67 -3.52 -26.99 -7.86
C THR A 67 -4.08 -27.56 -9.18
N LEU A 68 -5.13 -26.95 -9.73
CA LEU A 68 -5.64 -27.30 -11.06
C LEU A 68 -4.73 -26.81 -12.20
N VAL A 69 -3.77 -25.92 -11.93
CA VAL A 69 -2.78 -25.48 -12.91
C VAL A 69 -1.68 -26.54 -13.04
N PRO A 70 -1.50 -27.18 -14.21
CA PRO A 70 -0.54 -28.27 -14.34
C PRO A 70 0.88 -27.78 -14.06
N GLY A 71 1.48 -28.31 -12.99
CA GLY A 71 2.81 -27.94 -12.52
C GLY A 71 2.84 -27.15 -11.21
N ILE A 72 1.67 -26.78 -10.69
CA ILE A 72 1.44 -26.25 -9.35
C ILE A 72 0.87 -27.36 -8.47
N GLY A 73 1.74 -28.03 -7.70
CA GLY A 73 1.30 -28.91 -6.62
C GLY A 73 1.03 -28.13 -5.33
N ARG A 74 0.51 -28.81 -4.29
CA ARG A 74 0.23 -28.21 -2.98
C ARG A 74 1.38 -27.36 -2.43
N ALA A 75 2.62 -27.86 -2.50
CA ALA A 75 3.79 -27.13 -2.01
C ALA A 75 3.98 -25.78 -2.72
N LYS A 76 3.87 -25.75 -4.05
CA LYS A 76 4.02 -24.51 -4.84
C LYS A 76 2.83 -23.57 -4.64
N ALA A 77 1.62 -24.10 -4.49
CA ALA A 77 0.44 -23.31 -4.18
C ALA A 77 0.57 -22.62 -2.81
N CYS A 78 0.96 -23.36 -1.76
CA CYS A 78 1.24 -22.79 -0.44
C CYS A 78 2.36 -21.75 -0.50
N GLN A 79 3.42 -22.01 -1.28
CA GLN A 79 4.52 -21.06 -1.46
C GLN A 79 4.06 -19.75 -2.09
N LEU A 80 3.22 -19.81 -3.13
CA LEU A 80 2.63 -18.62 -3.76
C LEU A 80 1.74 -17.87 -2.78
N LYS A 81 0.87 -18.57 -2.06
CA LYS A 81 -0.01 -17.97 -1.04
C LYS A 81 0.81 -17.27 0.04
N ALA A 82 1.85 -17.91 0.56
CA ALA A 82 2.71 -17.33 1.59
C ALA A 82 3.47 -16.10 1.09
N ALA A 83 4.00 -16.13 -0.13
CA ALA A 83 4.73 -14.99 -0.70
C ALA A 83 3.81 -13.78 -0.94
N LEU A 84 2.60 -14.01 -1.45
CA LEU A 84 1.62 -12.95 -1.71
C LEU A 84 1.00 -12.41 -0.41
N ASP A 85 0.79 -13.28 0.58
CA ASP A 85 0.34 -12.87 1.92
C ASP A 85 1.41 -12.02 2.62
N LEU A 86 2.69 -12.40 2.52
CA LEU A 86 3.78 -11.60 3.08
C LEU A 86 3.85 -10.21 2.41
N ALA A 87 3.64 -10.14 1.09
CA ALA A 87 3.56 -8.85 0.40
C ALA A 87 2.38 -8.02 0.92
N ARG A 88 1.21 -8.62 1.16
CA ARG A 88 0.06 -7.95 1.76
C ARG A 88 0.37 -7.42 3.16
N ARG A 89 1.03 -8.22 4.00
CA ARG A 89 1.43 -7.82 5.37
C ARG A 89 2.46 -6.70 5.41
N LEU A 90 3.29 -6.58 4.36
CA LEU A 90 4.21 -5.44 4.23
C LEU A 90 3.45 -4.13 3.96
N ASP A 91 2.28 -4.21 3.31
CA ASP A 91 1.39 -3.08 3.05
C ASP A 91 0.40 -2.82 4.21
N GLU A 92 0.15 -3.82 5.07
CA GLU A 92 -0.65 -3.67 6.28
C GLU A 92 -0.01 -2.68 7.28
N PRO A 93 -0.83 -1.96 8.08
CA PRO A 93 -0.31 -1.21 9.22
C PRO A 93 0.48 -2.14 10.14
N SER A 94 1.77 -1.83 10.34
CA SER A 94 2.57 -2.54 11.32
C SER A 94 2.06 -2.22 12.73
N ASP A 95 1.80 -3.25 13.54
CA ASP A 95 1.45 -3.11 14.96
C ASP A 95 2.44 -2.24 15.76
N GLU A 96 3.68 -2.08 15.27
CA GLU A 96 4.73 -1.25 15.86
C GLU A 96 4.36 0.24 15.96
N ASP A 97 3.45 0.74 15.12
CA ASP A 97 3.07 2.16 15.13
C ASP A 97 1.88 2.46 16.05
N VAL A 98 1.09 1.44 16.39
CA VAL A 98 -0.09 1.61 17.26
C VAL A 98 0.39 2.07 18.64
N GLY A 99 -0.23 3.12 19.16
CA GLY A 99 0.19 3.78 20.40
C GLY A 99 1.20 4.92 20.20
N SER A 100 1.69 5.15 18.98
CA SER A 100 2.58 6.29 18.66
C SER A 100 1.89 7.61 18.99
N ASP A 101 2.62 8.51 19.66
CA ASP A 101 2.14 9.87 19.96
C ASP A 101 2.17 10.75 18.70
N LEU A 102 0.98 11.15 18.25
CA LEU A 102 0.76 12.00 17.08
C LEU A 102 0.33 13.43 17.46
N SER A 103 0.72 13.89 18.65
CA SER A 103 0.38 15.25 19.12
C SER A 103 1.03 16.38 18.31
N GLY A 104 2.10 16.09 17.54
CA GLY A 104 2.83 17.06 16.74
C GLY A 104 3.01 16.62 15.27
N PRO A 105 3.10 17.57 14.33
CA PRO A 105 3.23 17.26 12.92
C PRO A 105 4.55 16.55 12.57
N GLU A 106 5.60 16.75 13.36
CA GLU A 106 6.88 16.05 13.19
C GLU A 106 6.77 14.55 13.47
N SER A 107 5.95 14.13 14.44
CA SER A 107 5.75 12.70 14.72
C SER A 107 4.88 12.04 13.65
N VAL A 108 3.85 12.75 13.16
CA VAL A 108 3.06 12.33 11.99
C VAL A 108 3.95 12.18 10.75
N ALA A 109 4.79 13.18 10.46
CA ALA A 109 5.70 13.14 9.33
C ALA A 109 6.70 11.99 9.46
N ARG A 110 7.27 11.78 10.66
CA ARG A 110 8.21 10.67 10.91
C ARG A 110 7.56 9.30 10.69
N LEU A 111 6.32 9.13 11.15
CA LEU A 111 5.54 7.90 11.01
C LEU A 111 5.36 7.48 9.54
N LEU A 112 5.11 8.45 8.64
CA LEU A 112 4.83 8.16 7.23
C LEU A 112 6.00 8.41 6.27
N ARG A 113 7.06 9.13 6.67
CA ARG A 113 8.15 9.52 5.76
C ARG A 113 8.78 8.33 5.05
N SER A 114 9.12 7.26 5.76
CA SER A 114 9.71 6.06 5.15
C SER A 114 8.79 5.38 4.14
N ARG A 115 7.47 5.52 4.31
CA ARG A 115 6.44 4.90 3.47
C ARG A 115 6.15 5.70 2.22
N VAL A 116 6.18 7.03 2.33
CA VAL A 116 5.84 7.91 1.20
C VAL A 116 7.05 8.36 0.37
N SER A 117 8.28 8.24 0.89
CA SER A 117 9.48 8.81 0.25
C SER A 117 9.81 8.25 -1.14
N ASP A 118 9.44 6.98 -1.39
CA ASP A 118 9.73 6.30 -2.66
C ASP A 118 8.49 6.19 -3.58
N LEU A 119 7.34 6.72 -3.14
CA LEU A 119 6.10 6.65 -3.91
C LEU A 119 6.13 7.65 -5.05
N LYS A 120 5.93 7.15 -6.27
CA LYS A 120 5.81 7.97 -7.49
C LYS A 120 4.41 8.53 -7.73
N LYS A 121 3.47 8.25 -6.83
CA LYS A 121 2.07 8.66 -6.87
C LYS A 121 1.70 9.31 -5.54
N GLU A 122 0.69 10.16 -5.58
CA GLU A 122 0.06 10.70 -4.38
C GLU A 122 -0.78 9.62 -3.71
N CYS A 123 -0.58 9.44 -2.42
CA CYS A 123 -1.36 8.58 -1.54
C CYS A 123 -1.90 9.41 -0.37
N PHE A 124 -3.12 9.11 0.05
CA PHE A 124 -3.85 9.80 1.10
C PHE A 124 -4.18 8.81 2.21
N TYR A 125 -3.74 9.14 3.42
CA TYR A 125 -3.85 8.33 4.62
C TYR A 125 -4.80 8.99 5.62
N VAL A 126 -5.53 8.16 6.35
CA VAL A 126 -6.32 8.56 7.52
C VAL A 126 -5.72 7.88 8.73
N LEU A 127 -5.27 8.70 9.69
CA LEU A 127 -4.75 8.25 10.98
C LEU A 127 -5.85 8.47 12.02
N ALA A 128 -6.46 7.39 12.50
CA ALA A 128 -7.37 7.43 13.63
C ALA A 128 -6.57 7.48 14.92
N VAL A 129 -6.95 8.36 15.85
CA VAL A 129 -6.29 8.51 17.15
C VAL A 129 -7.25 8.39 18.33
N ASP A 130 -6.71 8.01 19.49
CA ASP A 130 -7.41 8.07 20.77
C ASP A 130 -7.43 9.50 21.36
N ALA A 131 -8.06 9.67 22.52
CA ALA A 131 -8.18 10.95 23.22
C ALA A 131 -6.84 11.53 23.72
N ARG A 132 -5.75 10.76 23.64
CA ARG A 132 -4.37 11.18 23.95
C ARG A 132 -3.52 11.37 22.68
N ASN A 133 -4.18 11.48 21.53
CA ASN A 133 -3.55 11.57 20.20
C ASN A 133 -2.65 10.39 19.86
N ARG A 134 -2.90 9.21 20.41
CA ARG A 134 -2.15 8.01 20.05
C ARG A 134 -2.79 7.32 18.86
N LEU A 135 -1.97 6.88 17.91
CA LEU A 135 -2.45 6.13 16.75
C LEU A 135 -3.17 4.85 17.21
N ILE A 136 -4.41 4.65 16.77
CA ILE A 136 -5.17 3.41 17.01
C ILE A 136 -5.41 2.63 15.73
N ALA A 137 -5.52 3.31 14.59
CA ALA A 137 -5.63 2.69 13.28
C ALA A 137 -5.10 3.64 12.19
N ARG A 138 -4.61 3.06 11.10
CA ARG A 138 -4.22 3.76 9.90
C ARG A 138 -4.86 3.09 8.70
N ASP A 139 -5.46 3.89 7.84
CA ASP A 139 -6.01 3.44 6.58
C ASP A 139 -5.42 4.22 5.41
N ASP A 140 -5.13 3.52 4.32
CA ASP A 140 -4.73 4.12 3.04
C ASP A 140 -5.98 4.24 2.15
N VAL A 141 -6.35 5.47 1.82
CA VAL A 141 -7.64 5.77 1.17
C VAL A 141 -7.49 5.87 -0.36
N SER A 142 -6.29 6.13 -0.90
CA SER A 142 -6.16 6.54 -2.31
C SER A 142 -5.06 5.87 -3.14
N ALA A 143 -4.66 4.63 -2.84
CA ALA A 143 -3.60 3.94 -3.60
C ALA A 143 -3.88 3.69 -5.12
N GLY A 144 -4.91 4.27 -5.76
CA GLY A 144 -5.17 4.11 -7.20
C GLY A 144 -5.86 5.29 -7.90
N SER A 145 -5.10 6.02 -8.72
CA SER A 145 -5.54 7.05 -9.69
C SER A 145 -6.06 8.38 -9.12
N LEU A 146 -5.61 9.48 -9.73
CA LEU A 146 -5.80 10.91 -9.44
C LEU A 146 -7.26 11.43 -9.54
N ASN A 147 -8.24 10.65 -9.09
CA ASN A 147 -9.61 11.15 -9.01
C ASN A 147 -9.91 11.63 -7.59
N SER A 148 -10.35 12.88 -7.50
CA SER A 148 -10.85 13.61 -6.32
C SER A 148 -11.98 12.92 -5.53
N THR A 149 -12.35 11.70 -5.93
CA THR A 149 -13.44 10.90 -5.38
C THR A 149 -13.01 10.02 -4.20
N MET A 150 -11.72 9.68 -4.05
CA MET A 150 -11.29 8.72 -3.03
C MET A 150 -11.19 9.32 -1.62
N ALA A 151 -10.71 10.56 -1.46
CA ALA A 151 -10.69 11.25 -0.15
C ALA A 151 -12.05 11.86 0.24
N HIS A 152 -13.16 11.27 -0.22
CA HIS A 152 -14.48 11.77 0.10
C HIS A 152 -14.76 11.64 1.61
N PRO A 153 -15.40 12.62 2.28
CA PRO A 153 -15.68 12.56 3.72
C PRO A 153 -16.33 11.24 4.16
N ARG A 154 -17.27 10.70 3.37
CA ARG A 154 -17.89 9.39 3.61
C ARG A 154 -16.85 8.28 3.84
N GLU A 155 -15.86 8.18 2.95
CA GLU A 155 -14.82 7.15 3.00
C GLU A 155 -13.87 7.36 4.19
N VAL A 156 -13.49 8.62 4.44
CA VAL A 156 -12.61 9.00 5.55
C VAL A 156 -13.27 8.71 6.91
N PHE A 157 -14.51 9.15 7.10
CA PHE A 157 -15.19 9.01 8.39
C PHE A 157 -15.72 7.59 8.63
N GLU A 158 -16.04 6.81 7.59
CA GLU A 158 -16.38 5.39 7.77
C GLU A 158 -15.25 4.62 8.48
N ARG A 159 -14.00 4.86 8.08
CA ARG A 159 -12.80 4.27 8.71
C ARG A 159 -12.62 4.75 10.14
N ALA A 160 -12.75 6.06 10.37
CA ALA A 160 -12.65 6.65 11.70
C ALA A 160 -13.71 6.08 12.68
N ILE A 161 -14.95 5.90 12.21
CA ILE A 161 -16.05 5.34 12.98
C ILE A 161 -15.77 3.87 13.33
N ARG A 162 -15.35 3.06 12.35
CA ARG A 162 -14.99 1.64 12.59
C ARG A 162 -13.84 1.48 13.58
N ALA A 163 -12.89 2.42 13.58
CA ALA A 163 -11.76 2.43 14.50
C ALA A 163 -12.10 3.00 15.89
N HIS A 164 -13.35 3.48 16.13
CA HIS A 164 -13.73 4.18 17.36
C HIS A 164 -12.83 5.40 17.67
N ALA A 165 -12.48 6.16 16.64
CA ALA A 165 -11.55 7.28 16.75
C ALA A 165 -12.11 8.43 17.59
N ALA A 166 -11.27 9.00 18.46
CA ALA A 166 -11.55 10.26 19.15
C ALA A 166 -11.29 11.47 18.24
N GLY A 167 -10.46 11.30 17.21
CA GLY A 167 -10.15 12.29 16.18
C GLY A 167 -9.36 11.64 15.05
N ILE A 168 -9.18 12.38 13.96
CA ILE A 168 -8.36 11.93 12.83
C ILE A 168 -7.31 12.94 12.42
N ILE A 169 -6.18 12.44 11.93
CA ILE A 169 -5.18 13.22 11.20
C ILE A 169 -5.16 12.69 9.78
N VAL A 170 -5.34 13.57 8.79
CA VAL A 170 -5.23 13.18 7.39
C VAL A 170 -3.85 13.53 6.86
N VAL A 171 -3.31 12.70 5.98
CA VAL A 171 -1.95 12.88 5.48
C VAL A 171 -1.89 12.55 4.00
N HIS A 172 -1.19 13.34 3.19
CA HIS A 172 -0.83 12.92 1.84
C HIS A 172 0.61 13.29 1.48
N ASN A 173 1.13 12.66 0.43
CA ASN A 173 2.45 12.96 -0.09
C ASN A 173 2.39 13.69 -1.43
N HIS A 174 3.34 14.58 -1.65
CA HIS A 174 3.61 15.19 -2.95
C HIS A 174 4.90 14.58 -3.54
N PRO A 175 4.80 13.71 -4.57
CA PRO A 175 5.96 13.14 -5.26
C PRO A 175 6.90 14.21 -5.87
N SER A 176 6.37 15.41 -6.16
CA SER A 176 7.14 16.56 -6.63
C SER A 176 8.15 17.06 -5.59
N GLY A 177 7.92 16.77 -4.31
CA GLY A 177 8.71 17.27 -3.19
C GLY A 177 8.33 18.67 -2.69
N ASP A 178 7.36 19.34 -3.32
CA ASP A 178 6.82 20.60 -2.82
C ASP A 178 5.86 20.33 -1.66
N GLU A 179 6.10 20.96 -0.51
CA GLU A 179 5.24 20.82 0.68
C GLU A 179 4.03 21.75 0.66
N ARG A 180 3.95 22.69 -0.30
CA ARG A 180 2.84 23.65 -0.37
C ARG A 180 1.55 22.95 -0.79
N PRO A 181 0.42 23.24 -0.11
CA PRO A 181 -0.87 22.70 -0.50
C PRO A 181 -1.36 23.29 -1.83
N SER A 182 -2.01 22.46 -2.62
CA SER A 182 -2.81 22.89 -3.77
C SER A 182 -4.16 23.48 -3.32
N ASP A 183 -4.87 24.11 -4.25
CA ASP A 183 -6.24 24.58 -4.00
C ASP A 183 -7.20 23.43 -3.71
N ASP A 184 -6.95 22.24 -4.28
CA ASP A 184 -7.73 21.04 -3.99
C ASP A 184 -7.48 20.54 -2.56
N ASP A 185 -6.25 20.60 -2.07
CA ASP A 185 -5.94 20.27 -0.67
C ASP A 185 -6.65 21.21 0.29
N LEU A 186 -6.64 22.51 0.00
CA LEU A 186 -7.37 23.51 0.80
C LEU A 186 -8.88 23.24 0.83
N ARG A 187 -9.48 22.93 -0.32
CA ARG A 187 -10.91 22.59 -0.42
C ARG A 187 -11.23 21.29 0.33
N LEU A 188 -10.42 20.26 0.14
CA LEU A 188 -10.59 18.97 0.78
C LEU A 188 -10.50 19.10 2.30
N THR A 189 -9.49 19.80 2.80
CA THR A 189 -9.28 20.04 4.24
C THR A 189 -10.49 20.67 4.88
N ARG A 190 -11.00 21.77 4.30
CA ARG A 190 -12.19 22.47 4.81
C ARG A 190 -13.40 21.55 4.81
N ARG A 191 -13.61 20.80 3.73
CA ARG A 191 -14.73 19.86 3.60
C ARG A 191 -14.68 18.76 4.65
N LEU A 192 -13.49 18.21 4.93
CA LEU A 192 -13.30 17.20 5.97
C LEU A 192 -13.48 17.78 7.37
N ALA A 193 -12.98 19.00 7.62
CA ALA A 193 -13.15 19.67 8.90
C ALA A 193 -14.64 19.93 9.23
N GLU A 194 -15.41 20.43 8.26
CA GLU A 194 -16.86 20.63 8.43
C GLU A 194 -17.60 19.32 8.64
N ALA A 195 -17.26 18.27 7.87
CA ALA A 195 -17.85 16.95 8.07
C ALA A 195 -17.51 16.36 9.45
N GLY A 196 -16.28 16.56 9.93
CA GLY A 196 -15.84 16.10 11.25
C GLY A 196 -16.63 16.72 12.39
N LYS A 197 -16.99 18.01 12.26
CA LYS A 197 -17.90 18.69 13.22
C LYS A 197 -19.28 18.02 13.27
N VAL A 198 -19.83 17.65 12.11
CA VAL A 198 -21.15 17.01 12.01
C VAL A 198 -21.13 15.57 12.54
N VAL A 199 -20.09 14.80 12.21
CA VAL A 199 -19.94 13.40 12.64
C VAL A 199 -19.56 13.29 14.12
N GLY A 200 -18.98 14.34 14.69
CA GLY A 200 -18.47 14.33 16.06
C GLY A 200 -17.06 13.71 16.18
N ILE A 201 -16.32 13.63 15.07
CA ILE A 201 -14.93 13.18 15.03
C ILE A 201 -14.10 14.31 14.41
N PRO A 202 -13.35 15.10 15.20
CA PRO A 202 -12.60 16.24 14.69
C PRO A 202 -11.44 15.80 13.78
N VAL A 203 -11.20 16.58 12.73
CA VAL A 203 -9.92 16.54 12.00
C VAL A 203 -8.94 17.39 12.80
N LEU A 204 -7.90 16.74 13.33
CA LEU A 204 -6.92 17.36 14.23
C LEU A 204 -5.79 18.04 13.46
N ASP A 205 -5.39 17.47 12.32
CA ASP A 205 -4.45 18.09 11.40
C ASP A 205 -4.63 17.52 9.99
N HIS A 206 -4.13 18.26 9.01
CA HIS A 206 -3.82 17.77 7.67
C HIS A 206 -2.33 17.98 7.42
N VAL A 207 -1.60 16.90 7.19
CA VAL A 207 -0.15 16.95 7.00
C VAL A 207 0.21 16.57 5.57
N ILE A 208 1.00 17.40 4.90
CA ILE A 208 1.65 17.04 3.62
C ILE A 208 3.04 16.54 3.98
N VAL A 209 3.40 15.34 3.56
CA VAL A 209 4.72 14.75 3.82
C VAL A 209 5.52 14.65 2.54
N THR A 210 6.74 15.18 2.55
CA THR A 210 7.71 15.00 1.47
C THR A 210 8.93 14.24 1.99
N ARG A 211 9.85 13.90 1.09
CA ARG A 211 11.08 13.16 1.44
C ARG A 211 11.94 13.89 2.48
N THR A 212 11.94 15.22 2.45
CA THR A 212 12.81 16.06 3.29
C THR A 212 12.05 16.98 4.24
N GLY A 213 10.75 17.20 4.01
CA GLY A 213 9.96 18.20 4.72
C GLY A 213 8.56 17.72 5.06
N HIS A 214 7.78 18.64 5.60
CA HIS A 214 6.36 18.46 5.84
C HIS A 214 5.66 19.80 6.02
N TYR A 215 4.37 19.84 5.71
CA TYR A 215 3.50 20.99 5.94
C TYR A 215 2.35 20.56 6.82
N SER A 216 2.02 21.34 7.86
CA SER A 216 0.87 21.12 8.73
C SER A 216 -0.11 22.27 8.57
N PHE A 217 -1.36 21.93 8.26
CA PHE A 217 -2.43 22.93 8.15
C PHE A 217 -2.75 23.54 9.51
N ARG A 218 -2.74 22.74 10.58
CA ARG A 218 -2.94 23.23 11.95
C ARG A 218 -1.86 24.24 12.36
N SER A 219 -0.58 23.92 12.14
CA SER A 219 0.53 24.82 12.48
C SER A 219 0.53 26.12 11.67
N ARG A 220 -0.18 26.14 10.53
CA ARG A 220 -0.34 27.30 9.66
C ARG A 220 -1.69 28.01 9.85
N ALA A 221 -2.49 27.61 10.85
CA ALA A 221 -3.81 28.15 11.14
C ALA A 221 -4.81 28.07 9.96
N LEU A 222 -4.71 26.99 9.17
CA LEU A 222 -5.61 26.68 8.05
C LEU A 222 -6.64 25.58 8.40
N LEU A 223 -6.64 25.12 9.65
CA LEU A 223 -7.55 24.16 10.26
C LEU A 223 -7.96 24.65 11.65
#